data_AF-M0E7E5-F1
#
_entry.id   AF-M0E7E5-F1
#
_cell.length_a   1.000
_cell.length_b   1.000
_cell.length_c   1.000
_cell.angle_alpha   90.00
_cell.angle_beta   90.00
_cell.angle_gamma   90.00
#
_symmetry.space_group_name_H-M   'P 1'
#
loop_
_entity.id
_entity.type
_entity.pdbx_description
1 polymer ?
#
loop_
_entity_poly.entity_id
_entity_poly.type
_entity_poly.pdbx_seq_one_letter_code
_entity_poly.pdbx_strand_id
1 'polypeptide(L)'
;MRPLGLHGGVVVSLLVGVVVLLGQAAAQPTPPPANESRTVDARDPDPCLTPAQYNDTYGHTPTPTQQLATCTDLTYDTPPAHAARMTAASFTALSPGNATTAVAPPGANRTTSGLIADADATLYAVHPATRIHLTPTESRQYIAPAGTVRALVDYRVRSGGPNRSITSHEVRSVRVMIGDEQVGTASGTQTPVINYTTSASRQQPLTVTAEIAVTVAPNGTPENATSQTLTVRDTRSVWIYRLRPEAYTATYPDNDSALAVYQGAPWHGLVLDRSGSQRVRGVWRYYTARATRWDRLRVHRARATANRTPPGQPLGVMAFPAQIGPRAEPVRGGPTLTAVWGVSWAPPTARLGANVSVGLVNSSYTRTYGLAVRNGSLSPSSTRVRGIVRGVSAPLTTVTRTDRPIRRPNLSVLLC
;
A
#
# COMPACT_ATOMS: atom_id res chain seq x y z
N MET A 1 -81.82 45.76 -0.07
CA MET A 1 -81.08 45.17 -1.21
C MET A 1 -79.60 45.11 -0.82
N ARG A 2 -78.97 43.93 -0.91
CA ARG A 2 -77.50 43.78 -0.96
C ARG A 2 -76.94 44.56 -2.17
N PRO A 3 -75.63 44.93 -2.27
CA PRO A 3 -74.47 44.11 -1.86
C PRO A 3 -73.14 44.81 -1.42
N LEU A 4 -72.17 43.95 -1.03
CA LEU A 4 -70.68 43.96 -1.23
C LEU A 4 -69.88 45.25 -0.90
N GLY A 5 -68.72 45.26 -0.22
CA GLY A 5 -67.77 44.26 0.27
C GLY A 5 -66.36 44.89 0.28
N LEU A 6 -65.48 44.59 1.24
CA LEU A 6 -64.06 44.22 1.04
C LEU A 6 -63.31 44.04 2.38
N HIS A 7 -62.43 43.04 2.36
CA HIS A 7 -61.61 42.52 3.46
C HIS A 7 -60.29 43.28 3.66
N GLY A 8 -59.82 43.34 4.91
CA GLY A 8 -58.43 43.60 5.27
C GLY A 8 -57.94 42.50 6.22
N GLY A 9 -57.18 41.53 5.70
CA GLY A 9 -56.55 40.46 6.47
C GLY A 9 -55.04 40.65 6.52
N VAL A 10 -54.49 40.76 7.73
CA VAL A 10 -53.05 40.87 8.01
C VAL A 10 -52.43 39.46 7.98
N VAL A 11 -51.42 39.27 7.14
CA VAL A 11 -50.58 38.07 7.11
C VAL A 11 -49.37 38.28 8.00
N VAL A 12 -49.23 37.46 9.04
CA VAL A 12 -48.01 37.36 9.86
C VAL A 12 -47.10 36.31 9.23
N SER A 13 -46.01 36.75 8.60
CA SER A 13 -45.02 35.86 8.01
C SER A 13 -44.04 35.34 9.06
N LEU A 14 -43.99 34.02 9.21
CA LEU A 14 -43.07 33.27 10.06
C LEU A 14 -41.71 33.12 9.34
N LEU A 15 -40.67 33.84 9.79
CA LEU A 15 -39.30 33.70 9.27
C LEU A 15 -38.62 32.47 9.92
N VAL A 16 -38.57 31.37 9.18
CA VAL A 16 -37.75 30.19 9.52
C VAL A 16 -36.31 30.47 9.08
N GLY A 17 -35.43 30.74 10.03
CA GLY A 17 -33.99 30.89 9.79
C GLY A 17 -33.34 29.55 9.46
N VAL A 18 -33.11 29.29 8.17
CA VAL A 18 -32.29 28.17 7.70
C VAL A 18 -30.81 28.59 7.81
N VAL A 19 -30.10 28.06 8.81
CA VAL A 19 -28.64 28.17 8.86
C VAL A 19 -28.06 27.13 7.89
N VAL A 20 -27.75 27.58 6.67
CA VAL A 20 -26.97 26.79 5.70
C VAL A 20 -25.51 26.83 6.15
N LEU A 21 -25.07 25.78 6.84
CA LEU A 21 -23.65 25.53 7.05
C LEU A 21 -23.02 25.18 5.69
N LEU A 22 -22.41 26.18 5.06
CA LEU A 22 -21.51 25.98 3.92
C LEU A 22 -20.32 25.15 4.41
N GLY A 23 -20.40 23.83 4.22
CA GLY A 23 -19.25 22.95 4.37
C GLY A 23 -18.23 23.34 3.31
N GLN A 24 -17.17 24.05 3.72
CA GLN A 24 -15.98 24.19 2.90
C GLN A 24 -15.40 22.79 2.71
N ALA A 25 -15.71 22.16 1.59
CA ALA A 25 -14.94 21.03 1.10
C ALA A 25 -13.53 21.57 0.91
N ALA A 26 -12.59 21.14 1.76
CA ALA A 26 -11.18 21.36 1.49
C ALA A 26 -10.91 20.85 0.07
N ALA A 27 -10.52 21.75 -0.83
CA ALA A 27 -10.13 21.39 -2.18
C ALA A 27 -9.11 20.27 -2.06
N GLN A 28 -9.41 19.11 -2.64
CA GLN A 28 -8.41 18.06 -2.77
C GLN A 28 -7.21 18.70 -3.46
N PRO A 29 -5.98 18.55 -2.95
CA PRO A 29 -4.81 18.99 -3.69
C PRO A 29 -4.92 18.36 -5.08
N THR A 30 -4.84 19.21 -6.11
CA THR A 30 -4.91 18.75 -7.50
C THR A 30 -3.90 17.63 -7.65
N PRO A 31 -4.30 16.43 -8.12
CA PRO A 31 -3.34 15.37 -8.40
C PRO A 31 -2.32 15.99 -9.37
N PRO A 32 -1.00 16.05 -9.03
CA PRO A 32 -0.04 16.61 -9.97
C PRO A 32 -0.08 15.86 -11.35
N PRO A 33 0.66 16.26 -12.39
CA PRO A 33 0.65 15.57 -13.69
C PRO A 33 1.23 14.13 -13.67
N ALA A 34 0.64 13.21 -14.43
CA ALA A 34 1.16 11.84 -14.63
C ALA A 34 2.42 11.82 -15.51
N ASN A 35 3.43 11.03 -15.15
CA ASN A 35 4.67 10.82 -15.91
C ASN A 35 5.21 9.38 -15.68
N GLU A 36 6.37 9.01 -16.25
CA GLU A 36 6.98 7.66 -16.05
C GLU A 36 7.26 7.30 -14.57
N SER A 37 7.27 8.30 -13.69
CA SER A 37 7.43 8.17 -12.24
C SER A 37 6.14 8.38 -11.44
N ARG A 38 5.00 8.56 -12.12
CA ARG A 38 3.72 8.92 -11.52
C ARG A 38 2.53 8.50 -12.38
N THR A 39 1.76 7.58 -11.84
CA THR A 39 0.62 6.94 -12.50
C THR A 39 -0.68 7.42 -11.86
N VAL A 40 -1.79 7.34 -12.60
CA VAL A 40 -3.13 7.31 -11.99
C VAL A 40 -3.18 6.07 -11.08
N ASP A 41 -3.75 6.22 -9.89
CA ASP A 41 -3.68 5.20 -8.84
C ASP A 41 -4.83 4.22 -8.99
N ALA A 42 -4.55 3.06 -9.58
CA ALA A 42 -5.51 2.00 -9.93
C ALA A 42 -6.63 1.80 -8.90
N ARG A 43 -7.78 1.35 -9.43
CA ARG A 43 -9.10 1.21 -8.79
C ARG A 43 -9.94 2.48 -8.79
N ASP A 44 -9.56 3.51 -9.53
CA ASP A 44 -10.46 4.49 -10.13
C ASP A 44 -10.96 4.06 -11.52
N PRO A 45 -12.15 4.52 -11.93
CA PRO A 45 -12.59 4.34 -13.31
C PRO A 45 -11.58 4.95 -14.31
N ASP A 46 -11.37 4.24 -15.42
CA ASP A 46 -10.56 4.68 -16.56
C ASP A 46 -11.50 5.16 -17.71
N PRO A 47 -12.02 6.40 -17.67
CA PRO A 47 -13.02 6.85 -18.63
C PRO A 47 -12.47 7.14 -20.03
N CYS A 48 -11.15 7.10 -20.24
CA CYS A 48 -10.51 7.51 -21.49
C CYS A 48 -10.90 8.94 -21.92
N LEU A 49 -10.51 9.94 -21.12
CA LEU A 49 -10.91 11.32 -21.37
C LEU A 49 -10.32 11.86 -22.68
N THR A 50 -11.14 12.58 -23.45
CA THR A 50 -10.65 13.45 -24.53
C THR A 50 -9.87 14.64 -23.95
N PRO A 51 -9.00 15.32 -24.72
CA PRO A 51 -8.28 16.49 -24.24
C PRO A 51 -9.18 17.61 -23.71
N ALA A 52 -10.36 17.80 -24.31
CA ALA A 52 -11.36 18.76 -23.85
C ALA A 52 -11.91 18.37 -22.46
N GLN A 53 -12.37 17.12 -22.30
CA GLN A 53 -12.87 16.63 -21.00
C GLN A 53 -11.80 16.64 -19.91
N TYR A 54 -10.54 16.35 -20.27
CA TYR A 54 -9.42 16.45 -19.34
C TYR A 54 -9.22 17.89 -18.86
N ASN A 55 -9.24 18.86 -19.79
CA ASN A 55 -9.12 20.27 -19.45
C ASN A 55 -10.28 20.76 -18.58
N ASP A 56 -11.51 20.32 -18.85
CA ASP A 56 -12.68 20.63 -18.02
C ASP A 56 -12.55 20.06 -16.60
N THR A 57 -11.92 18.89 -16.46
CA THR A 57 -11.75 18.20 -15.17
C THR A 57 -10.59 18.77 -14.34
N TYR A 58 -9.45 19.03 -14.98
CA TYR A 58 -8.18 19.35 -14.32
C TYR A 58 -7.71 20.80 -14.50
N GLY A 59 -8.40 21.58 -15.34
CA GLY A 59 -8.11 23.00 -15.57
C GLY A 59 -6.87 23.25 -16.44
N HIS A 60 -6.36 22.23 -17.14
CA HIS A 60 -5.26 22.36 -18.09
C HIS A 60 -5.28 21.27 -19.17
N THR A 61 -4.66 21.52 -20.32
CA THR A 61 -4.50 20.52 -21.39
C THR A 61 -3.61 19.35 -20.93
N PRO A 62 -3.93 18.09 -21.28
CA PRO A 62 -3.07 16.95 -20.95
C PRO A 62 -1.83 16.86 -21.85
N THR A 63 -0.70 16.41 -21.31
CA THR A 63 0.38 15.80 -22.10
C THR A 63 -0.04 14.42 -22.63
N PRO A 64 0.64 13.86 -23.64
CA PRO A 64 0.32 12.52 -24.15
C PRO A 64 0.29 11.43 -23.07
N THR A 65 1.23 11.46 -22.12
CA THR A 65 1.26 10.51 -20.99
C THR A 65 0.08 10.70 -20.04
N GLN A 66 -0.32 11.95 -19.78
CA GLN A 66 -1.50 12.24 -18.95
C GLN A 66 -2.79 11.78 -19.61
N GLN A 67 -2.90 11.94 -20.93
CA GLN A 67 -4.05 11.48 -21.69
C GLN A 67 -4.13 9.95 -21.65
N LEU A 68 -3.02 9.25 -21.92
CA LEU A 68 -2.94 7.79 -21.83
C LEU A 68 -3.29 7.28 -20.43
N ALA A 69 -2.86 7.98 -19.39
CA ALA A 69 -3.14 7.60 -18.00
C ALA A 69 -4.64 7.67 -17.64
N THR A 70 -5.49 8.30 -18.46
CA THR A 70 -6.95 8.26 -18.26
C THR A 70 -7.61 7.00 -18.82
N CYS A 71 -6.87 6.22 -19.61
CA CYS A 71 -7.33 4.99 -20.26
C CYS A 71 -6.73 3.72 -19.63
N THR A 72 -5.59 3.84 -18.95
CA THR A 72 -4.85 2.69 -18.46
C THR A 72 -4.01 3.08 -17.24
N ASP A 73 -3.89 2.12 -16.33
CA ASP A 73 -2.94 2.17 -15.24
C ASP A 73 -1.52 2.08 -15.79
N LEU A 74 -0.81 3.21 -15.76
CA LEU A 74 0.62 3.23 -16.04
C LEU A 74 1.37 2.37 -15.01
N THR A 75 2.46 1.74 -15.43
CA THR A 75 3.16 0.73 -14.61
C THR A 75 4.62 1.08 -14.38
N TYR A 76 5.06 0.95 -13.14
CA TYR A 76 6.43 1.17 -12.73
C TYR A 76 7.30 -0.02 -13.08
N ASP A 77 8.56 0.30 -13.36
CA ASP A 77 9.58 -0.66 -13.64
C ASP A 77 10.19 -1.29 -12.39
N THR A 78 10.17 -0.58 -11.28
CA THR A 78 10.71 -0.94 -9.97
C THR A 78 9.67 -0.64 -8.88
N PRO A 79 9.75 -1.27 -7.70
CA PRO A 79 8.81 -0.98 -6.61
C PRO A 79 8.85 0.51 -6.21
N PRO A 80 7.78 1.29 -6.47
CA PRO A 80 7.83 2.74 -6.34
C PRO A 80 7.76 3.21 -4.89
N ALA A 81 8.33 4.39 -4.61
CA ALA A 81 8.16 5.09 -3.34
C ALA A 81 6.82 5.84 -3.24
N HIS A 82 6.12 6.01 -4.37
CA HIS A 82 4.89 6.80 -4.51
C HIS A 82 3.83 6.42 -3.47
N ALA A 83 3.50 5.13 -3.36
CA ALA A 83 2.49 4.64 -2.43
C ALA A 83 2.78 5.04 -0.97
N ALA A 84 4.03 4.93 -0.52
CA ALA A 84 4.42 5.27 0.84
C ALA A 84 4.33 6.78 1.10
N ARG A 85 4.74 7.62 0.14
CA ARG A 85 4.67 9.09 0.27
C ARG A 85 3.22 9.59 0.33
N MET A 86 2.37 9.15 -0.61
CA MET A 86 0.97 9.57 -0.64
C MET A 86 0.22 9.09 0.60
N THR A 87 0.45 7.83 1.01
CA THR A 87 -0.13 7.28 2.25
C THR A 87 0.31 8.07 3.49
N ALA A 88 1.55 8.54 3.53
CA ALA A 88 2.02 9.36 4.65
C ALA A 88 1.33 10.73 4.69
N ALA A 89 1.20 11.39 3.54
CA ALA A 89 0.48 12.66 3.41
C ALA A 89 -1.00 12.51 3.78
N SER A 90 -1.69 11.50 3.23
CA SER A 90 -3.11 11.25 3.52
C SER A 90 -3.36 10.90 4.98
N PHE A 91 -2.44 10.16 5.62
CA PHE A 91 -2.53 9.84 7.04
C PHE A 91 -2.29 11.04 7.94
N THR A 92 -1.37 11.93 7.56
CA THR A 92 -1.10 13.17 8.32
C THR A 92 -2.33 14.09 8.32
N ALA A 93 -3.07 14.13 7.20
CA ALA A 93 -4.29 14.90 7.09
C ALA A 93 -5.52 14.21 7.74
N LEU A 94 -5.42 12.94 8.13
CA LEU A 94 -6.53 12.17 8.69
C LEU A 94 -6.86 12.66 10.10
N SER A 95 -8.01 13.31 10.26
CA SER A 95 -8.51 13.68 11.59
C SER A 95 -9.31 12.54 12.23
N PRO A 96 -8.88 12.00 13.39
CA PRO A 96 -9.71 11.09 14.17
C PRO A 96 -10.94 11.81 14.72
N GLY A 97 -11.80 11.06 15.39
CA GLY A 97 -12.91 11.53 16.18
C GLY A 97 -12.49 12.25 17.46
N ASN A 98 -13.40 12.31 18.43
CA ASN A 98 -13.19 12.90 19.74
C ASN A 98 -14.07 12.19 20.78
N ALA A 99 -14.12 12.72 22.02
CA ALA A 99 -14.88 12.14 23.13
C ALA A 99 -16.34 11.78 22.81
N THR A 100 -16.98 12.42 21.83
CA THR A 100 -18.40 12.20 21.48
C THR A 100 -18.62 11.60 20.09
N THR A 101 -17.55 11.47 19.30
CA THR A 101 -17.60 11.10 17.88
C THR A 101 -16.52 10.07 17.59
N ALA A 102 -16.89 8.92 17.05
CA ALA A 102 -15.92 7.93 16.56
C ALA A 102 -15.91 7.92 15.02
N VAL A 103 -14.74 7.74 14.40
CA VAL A 103 -14.58 7.65 12.95
C VAL A 103 -13.85 6.37 12.57
N ALA A 104 -14.42 5.61 11.62
CA ALA A 104 -13.80 4.38 11.15
C ALA A 104 -14.13 4.12 9.67
N PRO A 105 -13.29 3.40 8.91
CA PRO A 105 -13.68 2.92 7.58
C PRO A 105 -14.82 1.89 7.70
N PRO A 106 -15.68 1.75 6.66
CA PRO A 106 -16.62 0.66 6.56
C PRO A 106 -15.98 -0.72 6.81
N GLY A 107 -16.63 -1.54 7.62
CA GLY A 107 -16.14 -2.88 7.98
C GLY A 107 -15.06 -2.92 9.07
N ALA A 108 -14.72 -1.79 9.70
CA ALA A 108 -13.88 -1.79 10.90
C ALA A 108 -14.51 -2.62 12.03
N ASN A 109 -13.67 -3.40 12.72
CA ASN A 109 -14.09 -4.23 13.84
C ASN A 109 -14.26 -3.37 15.09
N ARG A 110 -15.49 -2.87 15.31
CA ARG A 110 -15.82 -1.98 16.41
C ARG A 110 -16.36 -2.74 17.60
N THR A 111 -15.93 -2.34 18.78
CA THR A 111 -16.37 -2.90 20.06
C THR A 111 -17.02 -1.81 20.91
N THR A 112 -18.10 -2.15 21.60
CA THR A 112 -18.74 -1.28 22.60
C THR A 112 -18.80 -2.03 23.92
N SER A 113 -18.35 -1.39 25.00
CA SER A 113 -18.41 -1.94 26.35
C SER A 113 -18.53 -0.79 27.34
N GLY A 114 -19.52 -0.83 28.24
CA GLY A 114 -19.71 0.16 29.29
C GLY A 114 -19.66 1.62 28.80
N LEU A 115 -18.70 2.38 29.31
CA LEU A 115 -18.43 3.80 29.02
C LEU A 115 -17.80 4.04 27.65
N ILE A 116 -17.29 3.02 26.97
CA ILE A 116 -16.58 3.14 25.69
C ILE A 116 -17.45 2.53 24.58
N ALA A 117 -17.73 3.31 23.55
CA ALA A 117 -18.53 2.87 22.42
C ALA A 117 -17.83 3.10 21.08
N ASP A 118 -18.19 2.25 20.11
CA ASP A 118 -17.67 2.30 18.74
C ASP A 118 -16.13 2.29 18.68
N ALA A 119 -15.46 1.65 19.64
CA ALA A 119 -14.02 1.63 19.71
C ALA A 119 -13.44 0.68 18.66
N ASP A 120 -12.42 1.13 17.93
CA ASP A 120 -11.64 0.31 17.03
C ASP A 120 -10.16 0.71 17.02
N ALA A 121 -9.33 -0.24 16.61
CA ALA A 121 -7.99 0.02 16.13
C ALA A 121 -7.92 -0.57 14.72
N THR A 122 -7.78 0.27 13.71
CA THR A 122 -7.74 -0.16 12.31
C THR A 122 -6.35 0.08 11.72
N LEU A 123 -5.73 -0.97 11.16
CA LEU A 123 -4.49 -0.83 10.38
C LEU A 123 -4.75 0.05 9.16
N TYR A 124 -4.13 1.23 9.09
CA TYR A 124 -4.24 2.13 7.94
C TYR A 124 -3.38 1.60 6.78
N ALA A 125 -2.08 1.44 7.04
CA ALA A 125 -1.10 0.92 6.07
C ALA A 125 0.17 0.39 6.74
N VAL A 126 0.93 -0.42 6.00
CA VAL A 126 2.30 -0.84 6.34
C VAL A 126 3.18 -0.62 5.12
N HIS A 127 4.33 0.03 5.30
CA HIS A 127 5.27 0.36 4.22
C HIS A 127 6.73 0.16 4.67
N PRO A 128 7.66 -0.22 3.76
CA PRO A 128 7.41 -0.60 2.38
C PRO A 128 6.78 -2.00 2.31
N ALA A 129 5.78 -2.15 1.42
CA ALA A 129 5.07 -3.40 1.20
C ALA A 129 4.72 -3.55 -0.27
N THR A 130 4.69 -4.80 -0.74
CA THR A 130 4.28 -5.16 -2.09
C THR A 130 3.31 -6.33 -2.01
N ARG A 131 2.11 -6.16 -2.55
CA ARG A 131 1.16 -7.26 -2.73
C ARG A 131 1.36 -7.85 -4.12
N ILE A 132 1.69 -9.13 -4.17
CA ILE A 132 1.88 -9.85 -5.43
C ILE A 132 0.59 -10.57 -5.80
N HIS A 133 0.27 -10.56 -7.10
CA HIS A 133 -0.76 -11.41 -7.70
C HIS A 133 -0.07 -12.60 -8.37
N LEU A 134 -0.25 -13.80 -7.80
CA LEU A 134 0.47 -15.01 -8.23
C LEU A 134 -0.36 -15.87 -9.20
N THR A 135 -1.61 -16.15 -8.84
CA THR A 135 -2.57 -16.95 -9.63
C THR A 135 -3.96 -16.28 -9.61
N PRO A 136 -4.96 -16.81 -10.35
CA PRO A 136 -6.35 -16.41 -10.21
C PRO A 136 -6.92 -16.48 -8.78
N THR A 137 -6.31 -17.25 -7.89
CA THR A 137 -6.81 -17.47 -6.52
C THR A 137 -5.81 -17.06 -5.45
N GLU A 138 -4.58 -16.71 -5.81
CA GLU A 138 -3.51 -16.47 -4.84
C GLU A 138 -2.92 -15.07 -4.96
N SER A 139 -2.89 -14.36 -3.84
CA SER A 139 -2.15 -13.11 -3.67
C SER A 139 -1.49 -13.10 -2.31
N ARG A 140 -0.29 -12.49 -2.21
CA ARG A 140 0.47 -12.43 -0.96
C ARG A 140 0.94 -11.01 -0.72
N GLN A 141 0.82 -10.51 0.52
CA GLN A 141 1.36 -9.21 0.92
C GLN A 141 2.72 -9.39 1.57
N TYR A 142 3.77 -8.99 0.87
CA TYR A 142 5.13 -8.94 1.39
C TYR A 142 5.41 -7.60 2.06
N ILE A 143 6.05 -7.62 3.22
CA ILE A 143 6.57 -6.43 3.91
C ILE A 143 8.07 -6.57 4.10
N ALA A 144 8.80 -5.46 4.08
CA ALA A 144 10.22 -5.48 4.39
C ALA A 144 10.45 -5.86 5.86
N PRO A 145 11.65 -6.35 6.23
CA PRO A 145 11.99 -6.62 7.63
C PRO A 145 12.06 -5.38 8.52
N ALA A 146 12.10 -4.20 7.91
CA ALA A 146 12.05 -2.91 8.58
C ALA A 146 11.14 -1.95 7.82
N GLY A 147 10.38 -1.13 8.53
CA GLY A 147 9.44 -0.19 7.92
C GLY A 147 8.62 0.58 8.93
N THR A 148 7.43 1.00 8.51
CA THR A 148 6.50 1.81 9.31
C THR A 148 5.08 1.25 9.20
N VAL A 149 4.40 1.13 10.33
CA VAL A 149 2.97 0.84 10.46
C VAL A 149 2.24 2.13 10.83
N ARG A 150 1.10 2.38 10.18
CA ARG A 150 0.17 3.47 10.50
C ARG A 150 -1.17 2.84 10.88
N ALA A 151 -1.79 3.34 11.94
CA ALA A 151 -3.09 2.87 12.39
C ALA A 151 -3.99 4.02 12.83
N LEU A 152 -5.30 3.84 12.72
CA LEU A 152 -6.30 4.72 13.31
C LEU A 152 -6.86 4.03 14.55
N VAL A 153 -6.84 4.70 15.69
CA VAL A 153 -7.51 4.28 16.92
C VAL A 153 -8.60 5.29 17.20
N ASP A 154 -9.85 4.85 17.18
CA ASP A 154 -10.98 5.75 17.38
C ASP A 154 -12.04 5.13 18.28
N TYR A 155 -12.78 5.99 18.98
CA TYR A 155 -13.79 5.62 19.96
C TYR A 155 -14.59 6.85 20.35
N ARG A 156 -15.76 6.62 20.98
CA ARG A 156 -16.50 7.67 21.68
C ARG A 156 -16.83 7.22 23.09
N VAL A 157 -16.97 8.18 23.98
CA VAL A 157 -17.33 7.98 25.38
C VAL A 157 -18.83 8.11 25.56
N ARG A 158 -19.41 7.24 26.38
CA ARG A 158 -20.77 7.35 26.89
C ARG A 158 -20.67 7.98 28.27
N SER A 159 -21.17 9.20 28.44
CA SER A 159 -21.17 9.88 29.74
C SER A 159 -21.91 9.07 30.82
N GLY A 160 -22.83 8.17 30.43
CA GLY A 160 -23.49 7.24 31.35
C GLY A 160 -24.68 7.84 32.10
N GLY A 161 -25.13 9.04 31.74
CA GLY A 161 -26.33 9.68 32.30
C GLY A 161 -26.32 11.21 32.21
N PRO A 162 -27.44 11.88 32.54
CA PRO A 162 -27.59 13.33 32.45
C PRO A 162 -26.70 14.14 33.42
N ASN A 163 -26.20 13.52 34.50
CA ASN A 163 -25.39 14.20 35.53
C ASN A 163 -23.93 13.73 35.56
N ARG A 164 -23.42 13.15 34.47
CA ARG A 164 -22.03 12.69 34.38
C ARG A 164 -21.32 13.42 33.25
N SER A 165 -20.11 13.89 33.53
CA SER A 165 -19.24 14.52 32.55
C SER A 165 -18.01 13.64 32.28
N ILE A 166 -17.43 13.79 31.10
CA ILE A 166 -16.19 13.14 30.72
C ILE A 166 -15.06 13.94 31.37
N THR A 167 -14.33 13.32 32.30
CA THR A 167 -13.20 13.95 32.99
C THR A 167 -11.91 13.76 32.20
N SER A 168 -11.70 12.56 31.66
CA SER A 168 -10.56 12.24 30.82
C SER A 168 -10.89 11.13 29.82
N HIS A 169 -10.19 11.14 28.69
CA HIS A 169 -10.17 10.05 27.75
C HIS A 169 -8.87 10.07 26.97
N GLU A 170 -8.26 8.91 26.76
CA GLU A 170 -7.00 8.81 26.04
C GLU A 170 -6.79 7.44 25.39
N VAL A 171 -5.92 7.41 24.39
CA VAL A 171 -5.30 6.17 23.93
C VAL A 171 -4.07 5.95 24.79
N ARG A 172 -4.19 5.06 25.78
CA ARG A 172 -3.14 4.79 26.76
C ARG A 172 -1.91 4.16 26.11
N SER A 173 -2.14 3.15 25.26
CA SER A 173 -1.05 2.50 24.53
C SER A 173 -1.53 1.94 23.19
N VAL A 174 -0.61 1.89 22.22
CA VAL A 174 -0.74 1.16 20.97
C VAL A 174 0.50 0.30 20.79
N ARG A 175 0.31 -0.99 20.56
CA ARG A 175 1.37 -1.98 20.35
C ARG A 175 1.23 -2.60 18.97
N VAL A 176 2.37 -2.78 18.29
CA VAL A 176 2.46 -3.51 17.02
C VAL A 176 3.20 -4.82 17.26
N MET A 177 2.55 -5.92 16.90
CA MET A 177 3.11 -7.27 16.94
C MET A 177 3.29 -7.81 15.52
N ILE A 178 4.39 -8.51 15.27
CA ILE A 178 4.60 -9.34 14.08
C ILE A 178 4.88 -10.77 14.56
N GLY A 179 3.89 -11.66 14.38
CA GLY A 179 3.91 -12.94 15.10
C GLY A 179 3.87 -12.67 16.61
N ASP A 180 4.83 -13.25 17.32
CA ASP A 180 4.99 -13.08 18.77
C ASP A 180 5.96 -11.94 19.13
N GLU A 181 6.57 -11.28 18.14
CA GLU A 181 7.53 -10.19 18.35
C GLU A 181 6.81 -8.84 18.49
N GLN A 182 6.98 -8.16 19.63
CA GLN A 182 6.59 -6.76 19.77
C GLN A 182 7.61 -5.87 19.06
N VAL A 183 7.20 -5.24 17.98
CA VAL A 183 8.12 -4.51 17.09
C VAL A 183 8.07 -2.99 17.26
N GLY A 184 7.11 -2.49 18.03
CA GLY A 184 7.03 -1.06 18.34
C GLY A 184 5.78 -0.67 19.14
N THR A 185 5.84 0.50 19.76
CA THR A 185 4.77 1.04 20.60
C THR A 185 4.58 2.54 20.39
N ALA A 186 3.39 3.05 20.67
CA ALA A 186 3.08 4.47 20.79
C ALA A 186 2.06 4.69 21.93
N SER A 187 1.89 5.93 22.38
CA SER A 187 0.92 6.31 23.41
C SER A 187 0.40 7.72 23.15
N GLY A 188 -0.73 8.08 23.77
CA GLY A 188 -1.28 9.44 23.74
C GLY A 188 -1.78 9.93 22.38
N THR A 189 -1.95 9.04 21.39
CA THR A 189 -2.37 9.41 20.04
C THR A 189 -3.35 8.42 19.43
N GLN A 190 -4.32 8.96 18.68
CA GLN A 190 -5.29 8.22 17.87
C GLN A 190 -4.76 7.90 16.46
N THR A 191 -3.65 8.50 16.04
CA THR A 191 -3.04 8.30 14.72
C THR A 191 -1.56 7.88 14.85
N PRO A 192 -1.26 6.76 15.52
CA PRO A 192 0.11 6.30 15.72
C PRO A 192 0.83 6.01 14.40
N VAL A 193 2.09 6.47 14.32
CA VAL A 193 3.07 6.11 13.28
C VAL A 193 4.21 5.37 13.98
N ILE A 194 4.32 4.07 13.75
CA ILE A 194 5.23 3.18 14.49
C ILE A 194 6.23 2.59 13.53
N ASN A 195 7.51 2.91 13.72
CA ASN A 195 8.59 2.22 13.02
C ASN A 195 8.79 0.82 13.60
N TYR A 196 9.14 -0.14 12.75
CA TYR A 196 9.39 -1.51 13.16
C TYR A 196 10.66 -2.05 12.52
N THR A 197 11.28 -2.96 13.25
CA THR A 197 12.24 -3.95 12.75
C THR A 197 11.82 -5.28 13.31
N THR A 198 11.86 -6.34 12.51
CA THR A 198 11.46 -7.68 12.95
C THR A 198 12.52 -8.69 12.57
N SER A 199 12.76 -9.67 13.44
CA SER A 199 13.56 -10.87 13.15
C SER A 199 12.73 -12.00 12.54
N ALA A 200 11.40 -11.90 12.60
CA ALA A 200 10.48 -12.90 12.08
C ALA A 200 10.69 -13.20 10.59
N SER A 201 10.12 -14.32 10.16
CA SER A 201 10.24 -14.82 8.81
C SER A 201 8.94 -15.46 8.33
N ARG A 202 8.80 -15.62 7.01
CA ARG A 202 7.63 -16.24 6.37
C ARG A 202 6.34 -15.49 6.68
N GLN A 203 5.21 -16.18 6.61
CA GLN A 203 3.90 -15.64 6.92
C GLN A 203 3.76 -15.40 8.42
N GLN A 204 3.33 -14.20 8.80
CA GLN A 204 3.13 -13.76 10.17
C GLN A 204 1.83 -12.95 10.27
N PRO A 205 1.13 -12.99 11.42
CA PRO A 205 0.12 -11.99 11.73
C PRO A 205 0.81 -10.66 12.07
N LEU A 206 0.43 -9.59 11.38
CA LEU A 206 0.69 -8.21 11.77
C LEU A 206 -0.52 -7.70 12.54
N THR A 207 -0.35 -7.45 13.83
CA THR A 207 -1.43 -7.05 14.74
C THR A 207 -1.15 -5.68 15.33
N VAL A 208 -2.13 -4.78 15.24
CA VAL A 208 -2.16 -3.53 16.02
C VAL A 208 -3.15 -3.70 17.14
N THR A 209 -2.72 -3.45 18.37
CA THR A 209 -3.56 -3.50 19.57
C THR A 209 -3.52 -2.13 20.24
N ALA A 210 -4.68 -1.56 20.56
CA ALA A 210 -4.77 -0.32 21.31
C ALA A 210 -5.54 -0.52 22.61
N GLU A 211 -5.07 0.14 23.67
CA GLU A 211 -5.74 0.22 24.96
C GLU A 211 -6.26 1.65 25.14
N ILE A 212 -7.57 1.77 25.29
CA ILE A 212 -8.29 3.03 25.48
C ILE A 212 -8.67 3.12 26.95
N ALA A 213 -8.46 4.29 27.56
CA ALA A 213 -8.88 4.58 28.93
C ALA A 213 -9.81 5.78 28.95
N VAL A 214 -10.89 5.69 29.72
CA VAL A 214 -11.86 6.77 29.91
C VAL A 214 -12.23 6.89 31.37
N THR A 215 -12.48 8.12 31.81
CA THR A 215 -12.97 8.43 33.16
C THR A 215 -14.13 9.39 33.05
N VAL A 216 -15.24 9.06 33.70
CA VAL A 216 -16.43 9.91 33.82
C VAL A 216 -16.73 10.16 35.29
N ALA A 217 -17.17 11.37 35.63
CA ALA A 217 -17.48 11.76 37.00
C ALA A 217 -18.89 12.36 37.11
N PRO A 218 -19.66 12.04 38.17
CA PRO A 218 -20.87 12.79 38.50
C PRO A 218 -20.53 14.28 38.69
N ASN A 219 -21.23 15.19 38.02
CA ASN A 219 -21.01 16.64 38.10
C ASN A 219 -19.54 17.09 37.89
N GLY A 220 -18.69 16.26 37.27
CA GLY A 220 -17.26 16.52 37.14
C GLY A 220 -16.43 16.38 38.43
N THR A 221 -17.01 15.94 39.55
CA THR A 221 -16.28 15.77 40.80
C THR A 221 -15.48 14.45 40.82
N PRO A 222 -14.14 14.50 40.94
CA PRO A 222 -13.29 13.31 40.84
C PRO A 222 -13.55 12.23 41.90
N GLU A 223 -14.06 12.61 43.08
CA GLU A 223 -14.28 11.72 44.22
C GLU A 223 -15.20 10.52 43.92
N ASN A 224 -16.08 10.64 42.91
CA ASN A 224 -16.99 9.58 42.49
C ASN A 224 -16.77 9.16 41.02
N ALA A 225 -15.55 9.32 40.51
CA ALA A 225 -15.22 9.00 39.14
C ALA A 225 -15.28 7.49 38.87
N THR A 226 -15.83 7.12 37.71
CA THR A 226 -15.81 5.76 37.17
C THR A 226 -14.84 5.71 36.00
N SER A 227 -13.85 4.84 36.11
CA SER A 227 -12.86 4.61 35.05
C SER A 227 -13.10 3.28 34.35
N GLN A 228 -12.82 3.23 33.06
CA GLN A 228 -12.87 2.01 32.28
C GLN A 228 -11.75 1.97 31.25
N THR A 229 -11.19 0.79 31.05
CA THR A 229 -10.28 0.47 29.95
C THR A 229 -10.93 -0.48 28.95
N LEU A 230 -10.61 -0.34 27.66
CA LEU A 230 -11.02 -1.27 26.61
C LEU A 230 -9.84 -1.54 25.67
N THR A 231 -9.62 -2.81 25.35
CA THR A 231 -8.63 -3.22 24.35
C THR A 231 -9.31 -3.56 23.03
N VAL A 232 -8.80 -3.01 21.94
CA VAL A 232 -9.25 -3.25 20.56
C VAL A 232 -8.07 -3.60 19.67
N ARG A 233 -8.31 -4.37 18.60
CA ARG A 233 -7.25 -4.84 17.70
C ARG A 233 -7.71 -5.06 16.26
N ASP A 234 -6.77 -4.91 15.33
CA ASP A 234 -6.87 -5.34 13.93
C ASP A 234 -5.65 -6.19 13.57
N THR A 235 -5.86 -7.23 12.76
CA THR A 235 -4.84 -8.22 12.41
C THR A 235 -4.89 -8.54 10.93
N ARG A 236 -3.71 -8.62 10.31
CA ARG A 236 -3.55 -8.95 8.89
C ARG A 236 -2.45 -9.97 8.70
N SER A 237 -2.66 -10.89 7.76
CA SER A 237 -1.60 -11.80 7.35
C SER A 237 -0.62 -11.11 6.39
N VAL A 238 0.67 -11.16 6.72
CA VAL A 238 1.77 -10.59 5.92
C VAL A 238 2.91 -11.60 5.79
N TRP A 239 3.73 -11.46 4.76
CA TRP A 239 4.95 -12.26 4.57
C TRP A 239 6.18 -11.39 4.78
N ILE A 240 7.03 -11.76 5.75
CA ILE A 240 8.28 -11.04 5.99
C ILE A 240 9.27 -11.39 4.88
N TYR A 241 9.64 -10.38 4.11
CA TYR A 241 10.35 -10.57 2.85
C TYR A 241 11.86 -10.44 3.01
N ARG A 242 12.53 -11.59 3.02
CA ARG A 242 13.99 -11.72 3.10
C ARG A 242 14.49 -12.50 1.89
N LEU A 243 15.46 -11.95 1.18
CA LEU A 243 16.13 -12.63 0.08
C LEU A 243 17.23 -13.54 0.64
N ARG A 244 17.37 -14.72 0.05
CA ARG A 244 18.40 -15.71 0.38
C ARG A 244 18.86 -16.36 -0.92
N PRO A 245 19.56 -15.60 -1.78
CA PRO A 245 19.94 -16.10 -3.08
C PRO A 245 21.06 -17.13 -2.98
N GLU A 246 21.08 -18.05 -3.92
CA GLU A 246 22.19 -18.96 -4.22
C GLU A 246 22.84 -18.56 -5.55
N ALA A 247 24.16 -18.68 -5.69
CA ALA A 247 24.88 -18.14 -6.82
C ALA A 247 26.09 -18.98 -7.19
N TYR A 248 26.28 -19.18 -8.49
CA TYR A 248 27.38 -19.93 -9.08
C TYR A 248 28.07 -19.06 -10.12
N THR A 249 29.40 -19.08 -10.11
CA THR A 249 30.23 -18.34 -11.06
C THR A 249 31.06 -19.29 -11.90
N ALA A 250 31.33 -18.87 -13.12
CA ALA A 250 32.29 -19.53 -14.00
C ALA A 250 32.97 -18.49 -14.88
N THR A 251 34.11 -18.86 -15.45
CA THR A 251 34.81 -18.04 -16.44
C THR A 251 34.77 -18.77 -17.77
N TYR A 252 34.27 -18.09 -18.79
CA TYR A 252 34.30 -18.59 -20.15
C TYR A 252 35.72 -18.54 -20.71
N PRO A 253 36.04 -19.35 -21.72
CA PRO A 253 37.36 -19.39 -22.33
C PRO A 253 37.83 -18.09 -23.03
N ASP A 254 36.98 -17.09 -23.17
CA ASP A 254 37.27 -15.74 -23.67
C ASP A 254 37.40 -14.72 -22.52
N ASN A 255 37.52 -15.21 -21.28
CA ASN A 255 37.58 -14.45 -20.03
C ASN A 255 36.28 -13.74 -19.62
N ASP A 256 35.17 -13.96 -20.33
CA ASP A 256 33.88 -13.48 -19.85
C ASP A 256 33.44 -14.22 -18.59
N SER A 257 32.76 -13.51 -17.69
CA SER A 257 32.23 -14.11 -16.48
C SER A 257 30.79 -14.59 -16.68
N ALA A 258 30.52 -15.81 -16.23
CA ALA A 258 29.18 -16.37 -16.09
C ALA A 258 28.72 -16.22 -14.64
N LEU A 259 27.45 -15.90 -14.46
CA LEU A 259 26.80 -15.88 -13.16
C LEU A 259 25.42 -16.54 -13.28
N ALA A 260 25.19 -17.62 -12.54
CA ALA A 260 23.86 -18.18 -12.31
C ALA A 260 23.39 -17.81 -10.91
N VAL A 261 22.20 -17.25 -10.78
CA VAL A 261 21.59 -16.89 -9.49
C VAL A 261 20.25 -17.59 -9.35
N TYR A 262 20.00 -18.18 -8.19
CA TYR A 262 18.76 -18.83 -7.80
C TYR A 262 18.17 -18.12 -6.58
N GLN A 263 16.88 -17.85 -6.59
CA GLN A 263 16.16 -17.17 -5.53
C GLN A 263 14.71 -17.64 -5.53
N GLY A 264 14.33 -18.41 -4.51
CA GLY A 264 13.03 -19.09 -4.48
C GLY A 264 11.83 -18.15 -4.26
N ALA A 265 11.98 -17.10 -3.44
CA ALA A 265 10.92 -16.10 -3.28
C ALA A 265 10.89 -15.14 -4.47
N PRO A 266 9.71 -14.60 -4.87
CA PRO A 266 9.62 -13.64 -5.97
C PRO A 266 10.63 -12.51 -5.82
N TRP A 267 11.29 -12.09 -6.88
CA TRP A 267 12.39 -11.14 -6.85
C TRP A 267 12.38 -10.28 -8.11
N HIS A 268 12.82 -9.03 -7.99
CA HIS A 268 12.79 -8.07 -9.08
C HIS A 268 13.84 -8.37 -10.15
N GLY A 269 15.03 -8.82 -9.76
CA GLY A 269 16.11 -9.14 -10.68
C GLY A 269 17.51 -8.95 -10.08
N LEU A 270 18.50 -8.77 -10.95
CA LEU A 270 19.91 -8.56 -10.65
C LEU A 270 20.35 -7.15 -11.05
N VAL A 271 21.18 -6.54 -10.22
CA VAL A 271 22.04 -5.41 -10.57
C VAL A 271 23.47 -5.93 -10.56
N LEU A 272 24.20 -5.78 -11.66
CA LEU A 272 25.50 -6.44 -11.88
C LEU A 272 26.69 -5.52 -11.54
N ASP A 273 26.48 -4.21 -11.55
CA ASP A 273 27.50 -3.19 -11.29
C ASP A 273 27.08 -2.22 -10.16
N ARG A 274 28.03 -1.41 -9.68
CA ARG A 274 27.74 -0.43 -8.60
C ARG A 274 26.86 0.72 -9.06
N SER A 275 26.98 1.12 -10.33
CA SER A 275 26.19 2.20 -10.95
C SER A 275 24.73 1.80 -11.19
N GLY A 276 24.43 0.51 -11.27
CA GLY A 276 23.13 0.02 -11.69
C GLY A 276 22.89 0.12 -13.19
N SER A 277 23.91 0.42 -14.00
CA SER A 277 23.77 0.53 -15.46
C SER A 277 23.52 -0.81 -16.12
N GLN A 278 24.14 -1.88 -15.61
CA GLN A 278 23.96 -3.24 -16.10
C GLN A 278 23.07 -4.03 -15.14
N ARG A 279 21.92 -4.48 -15.64
CA ARG A 279 20.93 -5.18 -14.82
C ARG A 279 20.19 -6.22 -15.64
N VAL A 280 19.66 -7.22 -14.94
CA VAL A 280 18.72 -8.18 -15.49
C VAL A 280 17.45 -8.12 -14.68
N ARG A 281 16.35 -7.83 -15.32
CA ARG A 281 15.04 -7.75 -14.69
C ARG A 281 14.32 -9.07 -14.86
N GLY A 282 13.60 -9.46 -13.82
CA GLY A 282 12.61 -10.53 -13.88
C GLY A 282 11.30 -10.06 -14.51
N VAL A 283 10.26 -10.86 -14.32
CA VAL A 283 8.95 -10.66 -14.94
C VAL A 283 8.08 -9.61 -14.24
N TRP A 284 8.48 -9.08 -13.09
CA TRP A 284 7.61 -8.25 -12.28
C TRP A 284 7.58 -6.80 -12.74
N ARG A 285 6.37 -6.29 -12.97
CA ARG A 285 6.06 -4.86 -13.01
C ARG A 285 5.14 -4.48 -11.86
N TYR A 286 5.02 -3.18 -11.63
CA TYR A 286 4.32 -2.67 -10.47
C TYR A 286 3.31 -1.60 -10.86
N TYR A 287 2.26 -1.48 -10.08
CA TYR A 287 1.34 -0.35 -10.11
C TYR A 287 0.97 0.00 -8.67
N THR A 288 0.45 1.20 -8.45
CA THR A 288 -0.09 1.60 -7.16
C THR A 288 -1.60 1.49 -7.20
N ALA A 289 -2.21 1.05 -6.10
CA ALA A 289 -3.66 0.90 -6.02
C ALA A 289 -4.16 1.38 -4.68
N ARG A 290 -5.30 2.09 -4.69
CA ARG A 290 -5.91 2.57 -3.46
C ARG A 290 -6.62 1.46 -2.68
N ALA A 291 -6.62 1.60 -1.36
CA ALA A 291 -7.39 0.74 -0.47
C ALA A 291 -8.85 1.24 -0.37
N THR A 292 -9.71 0.77 -1.27
CA THR A 292 -11.10 1.22 -1.44
C THR A 292 -11.97 1.20 -0.18
N ARG A 293 -11.64 0.36 0.81
CA ARG A 293 -12.30 0.40 2.13
C ARG A 293 -12.19 1.77 2.83
N TRP A 294 -11.20 2.58 2.46
CA TRP A 294 -11.00 3.93 2.99
C TRP A 294 -11.65 5.01 2.14
N ASP A 295 -12.33 4.69 1.03
CA ASP A 295 -12.95 5.68 0.12
C ASP A 295 -13.99 6.56 0.83
N ARG A 296 -14.52 6.07 1.95
CA ARG A 296 -15.38 6.83 2.87
C ARG A 296 -15.06 6.46 4.31
N LEU A 297 -15.33 7.39 5.21
CA LEU A 297 -15.31 7.18 6.65
C LEU A 297 -16.74 7.22 7.18
N ARG A 298 -17.07 6.33 8.13
CA ARG A 298 -18.31 6.40 8.89
C ARG A 298 -18.05 7.19 10.17
N VAL A 299 -18.88 8.20 10.39
CA VAL A 299 -18.85 9.06 11.58
C VAL A 299 -19.99 8.63 12.49
N HIS A 300 -19.66 8.14 13.67
CA HIS A 300 -20.60 7.64 14.67
C HIS A 300 -20.74 8.63 15.82
N ARG A 301 -21.97 9.04 16.09
CA ARG A 301 -22.38 9.86 17.24
C ARG A 301 -23.44 9.11 18.02
N ALA A 302 -23.77 9.59 19.21
CA ALA A 302 -24.75 8.93 20.08
C ALA A 302 -26.11 8.63 19.42
N ARG A 303 -26.58 9.51 18.53
CA ARG A 303 -27.91 9.41 17.88
C ARG A 303 -27.88 9.37 16.36
N ALA A 304 -26.69 9.40 15.75
CA ALA A 304 -26.59 9.54 14.31
C ALA A 304 -25.34 8.86 13.77
N THR A 305 -25.46 8.34 12.55
CA THR A 305 -24.32 7.92 11.73
C THR A 305 -24.34 8.72 10.44
N ALA A 306 -23.19 9.23 10.03
CA ALA A 306 -23.01 9.93 8.76
C ALA A 306 -21.80 9.38 8.01
N ASN A 307 -21.69 9.72 6.72
CA ASN A 307 -20.49 9.45 5.93
C ASN A 307 -19.66 10.74 5.82
N ARG A 308 -18.34 10.59 5.78
CA ARG A 308 -17.36 11.67 5.56
C ARG A 308 -16.34 11.21 4.53
N THR A 309 -16.00 12.08 3.59
CA THR A 309 -14.90 11.84 2.65
C THR A 309 -13.56 11.91 3.40
N PRO A 310 -12.65 10.94 3.26
CA PRO A 310 -11.32 11.05 3.83
C PRO A 310 -10.52 12.16 3.11
N PRO A 311 -9.46 12.71 3.73
CA PRO A 311 -8.52 13.62 3.04
C PRO A 311 -7.73 12.91 1.94
N GLY A 312 -7.63 11.58 2.02
CA GLY A 312 -7.02 10.70 1.02
C GLY A 312 -7.01 9.24 1.47
N GLN A 313 -6.70 8.33 0.56
CA GLN A 313 -6.69 6.89 0.82
C GLN A 313 -5.26 6.34 0.97
N PRO A 314 -5.06 5.30 1.79
CA PRO A 314 -3.80 4.58 1.77
C PRO A 314 -3.62 3.88 0.42
N LEU A 315 -2.43 3.99 -0.14
CA LEU A 315 -2.02 3.32 -1.36
C LEU A 315 -1.13 2.11 -1.04
N GLY A 316 -1.28 1.06 -1.83
CA GLY A 316 -0.41 -0.11 -1.80
C GLY A 316 0.33 -0.28 -3.13
N VAL A 317 1.53 -0.86 -3.08
CA VAL A 317 2.21 -1.34 -4.30
C VAL A 317 1.69 -2.73 -4.63
N MET A 318 1.25 -2.90 -5.86
CA MET A 318 0.86 -4.19 -6.42
C MET A 318 1.95 -4.64 -7.40
N ALA A 319 2.24 -5.94 -7.43
CA ALA A 319 3.14 -6.56 -8.40
C ALA A 319 2.40 -7.59 -9.24
N PHE A 320 2.63 -7.58 -10.54
CA PHE A 320 2.03 -8.49 -11.50
C PHE A 320 3.10 -8.98 -12.49
N PRO A 321 2.95 -10.21 -13.03
CA PRO A 321 3.83 -10.68 -14.09
C PRO A 321 3.51 -9.94 -15.39
N ALA A 322 4.51 -9.31 -15.99
CA ALA A 322 4.39 -8.60 -17.26
C ALA A 322 4.77 -9.51 -18.43
N GLN A 323 4.10 -9.30 -19.57
CA GLN A 323 4.27 -10.10 -20.77
C GLN A 323 5.67 -10.02 -21.38
N ILE A 324 6.37 -8.92 -21.13
CA ILE A 324 7.72 -8.66 -21.67
C ILE A 324 8.79 -9.63 -21.14
N GLY A 325 8.48 -10.43 -20.11
CA GLY A 325 9.39 -11.45 -19.58
C GLY A 325 10.65 -10.88 -18.91
N PRO A 326 11.61 -11.75 -18.54
CA PRO A 326 12.91 -11.33 -18.04
C PRO A 326 13.74 -10.68 -19.15
N ARG A 327 14.53 -9.66 -18.82
CA ARG A 327 15.31 -8.91 -19.81
C ARG A 327 16.60 -8.34 -19.25
N ALA A 328 17.62 -8.28 -20.08
CA ALA A 328 18.86 -7.59 -19.81
C ALA A 328 18.79 -6.11 -20.23
N GLU A 329 19.41 -5.24 -19.44
CA GLU A 329 19.55 -3.81 -19.71
C GLU A 329 21.03 -3.42 -19.48
N PRO A 330 21.63 -2.58 -20.35
CA PRO A 330 21.08 -2.14 -21.64
C PRO A 330 20.97 -3.28 -22.66
N VAL A 331 20.09 -3.13 -23.66
CA VAL A 331 19.89 -4.16 -24.69
C VAL A 331 21.13 -4.34 -25.57
N ARG A 332 21.88 -3.26 -25.82
CA ARG A 332 23.14 -3.27 -26.56
C ARG A 332 24.30 -2.98 -25.61
N GLY A 333 25.36 -3.78 -25.69
CA GLY A 333 26.54 -3.64 -24.83
C GLY A 333 26.29 -3.96 -23.35
N GLY A 334 25.15 -4.56 -23.03
CA GLY A 334 24.80 -5.02 -21.68
C GLY A 334 25.01 -6.51 -21.49
N PRO A 335 24.59 -7.05 -20.33
CA PRO A 335 24.73 -8.46 -20.03
C PRO A 335 23.89 -9.32 -20.98
N THR A 336 24.36 -10.53 -21.27
CA THR A 336 23.60 -11.50 -22.06
C THR A 336 22.88 -12.46 -21.11
N LEU A 337 21.56 -12.58 -21.24
CA LEU A 337 20.77 -13.57 -20.51
C LEU A 337 20.89 -14.93 -21.21
N THR A 338 21.56 -15.89 -20.57
CA THR A 338 21.87 -17.20 -21.17
C THR A 338 20.89 -18.29 -20.77
N ALA A 339 20.25 -18.17 -19.60
CA ALA A 339 19.19 -19.09 -19.18
C ALA A 339 18.19 -18.41 -18.25
N VAL A 340 16.95 -18.91 -18.29
CA VAL A 340 15.88 -18.55 -17.36
C VAL A 340 15.30 -19.85 -16.81
N TRP A 341 15.32 -20.00 -15.49
CA TRP A 341 14.67 -21.12 -14.82
C TRP A 341 13.46 -20.62 -14.04
N GLY A 342 12.34 -21.32 -14.19
CA GLY A 342 11.10 -20.94 -13.54
C GLY A 342 10.06 -22.06 -13.56
N VAL A 343 8.93 -21.76 -12.95
CA VAL A 343 7.74 -22.62 -12.97
C VAL A 343 6.66 -21.89 -13.76
N SER A 344 5.89 -22.61 -14.58
CA SER A 344 4.76 -22.03 -15.32
C SER A 344 3.52 -21.90 -14.43
N TRP A 345 2.88 -20.73 -14.45
CA TRP A 345 1.72 -20.38 -13.63
C TRP A 345 0.60 -19.83 -14.52
N ALA A 346 -0.65 -20.09 -14.14
CA ALA A 346 -1.80 -19.43 -14.77
C ALA A 346 -1.78 -17.92 -14.46
N PRO A 347 -2.23 -17.05 -15.40
CA PRO A 347 -2.20 -15.62 -15.21
C PRO A 347 -3.18 -15.18 -14.12
N PRO A 348 -2.89 -14.13 -13.32
CA PRO A 348 -3.75 -13.71 -12.24
C PRO A 348 -4.92 -12.81 -12.69
N THR A 349 -5.37 -12.89 -13.94
CA THR A 349 -6.34 -11.96 -14.55
C THR A 349 -7.62 -11.82 -13.73
N ALA A 350 -8.17 -12.93 -13.24
CA ALA A 350 -9.38 -12.93 -12.42
C ALA A 350 -9.22 -12.24 -11.04
N ARG A 351 -7.99 -11.95 -10.58
CA ARG A 351 -7.71 -11.21 -9.34
C ARG A 351 -7.58 -9.70 -9.55
N LEU A 352 -7.32 -9.26 -10.77
CA LEU A 352 -7.36 -7.84 -11.06
C LEU A 352 -8.84 -7.44 -11.02
N GLY A 353 -9.22 -6.67 -10.00
CA GLY A 353 -10.61 -6.24 -9.81
C GLY A 353 -11.07 -5.37 -10.98
N ALA A 354 -12.37 -5.11 -11.08
CA ALA A 354 -12.87 -4.05 -11.95
C ALA A 354 -12.11 -2.75 -11.64
N ASN A 355 -11.76 -1.99 -12.68
CA ASN A 355 -10.93 -0.78 -12.61
C ASN A 355 -9.44 -1.03 -12.32
N VAL A 356 -8.88 -2.10 -12.87
CA VAL A 356 -7.43 -2.26 -12.98
C VAL A 356 -7.08 -2.57 -14.43
N SER A 357 -6.45 -1.62 -15.09
CA SER A 357 -6.19 -1.65 -16.53
C SER A 357 -4.68 -1.64 -16.78
N VAL A 358 -4.02 -2.77 -16.53
CA VAL A 358 -2.56 -2.96 -16.72
C VAL A 358 -2.27 -3.98 -17.83
N GLY A 359 -1.09 -3.89 -18.45
CA GLY A 359 -0.60 -4.86 -19.44
C GLY A 359 -0.23 -6.23 -18.84
N LEU A 360 -1.23 -6.99 -18.41
CA LEU A 360 -1.08 -8.32 -17.82
C LEU A 360 -0.78 -9.39 -18.90
N VAL A 361 -0.04 -10.44 -18.53
CA VAL A 361 0.02 -11.67 -19.35
C VAL A 361 -1.36 -12.32 -19.38
N ASN A 362 -1.91 -12.53 -20.59
CA ASN A 362 -3.19 -13.23 -20.76
C ASN A 362 -3.04 -14.75 -20.96
N SER A 363 -1.80 -15.24 -21.08
CA SER A 363 -1.42 -16.65 -21.13
C SER A 363 -0.64 -17.05 -19.87
N SER A 364 -0.27 -18.34 -19.76
CA SER A 364 0.60 -18.80 -18.69
C SER A 364 1.94 -18.05 -18.69
N TYR A 365 2.49 -17.78 -17.50
CA TYR A 365 3.75 -17.07 -17.34
C TYR A 365 4.76 -17.89 -16.54
N THR A 366 6.04 -17.72 -16.84
CA THR A 366 7.12 -18.38 -16.10
C THR A 366 7.56 -17.51 -14.94
N ARG A 367 7.22 -17.94 -13.71
CA ARG A 367 7.74 -17.32 -12.49
C ARG A 367 9.19 -17.74 -12.30
N THR A 368 10.11 -16.80 -12.51
CA THR A 368 11.55 -17.08 -12.43
C THR A 368 11.98 -17.38 -10.99
N TYR A 369 12.63 -18.52 -10.80
CA TYR A 369 13.38 -18.84 -9.57
C TYR A 369 14.89 -18.83 -9.81
N GLY A 370 15.34 -18.74 -11.06
CA GLY A 370 16.76 -18.58 -11.37
C GLY A 370 17.01 -17.92 -12.73
N LEU A 371 18.18 -17.31 -12.87
CA LEU A 371 18.65 -16.66 -14.09
C LEU A 371 20.14 -16.94 -14.26
N ALA A 372 20.59 -17.15 -15.49
CA ALA A 372 22.01 -17.15 -15.84
C ALA A 372 22.35 -16.00 -16.77
N VAL A 373 23.44 -15.31 -16.47
CA VAL A 373 23.92 -14.15 -17.21
C VAL A 373 25.39 -14.32 -17.55
N ARG A 374 25.77 -13.83 -18.72
CA ARG A 374 27.16 -13.70 -19.16
C ARG A 374 27.48 -12.23 -19.32
N ASN A 375 28.60 -11.78 -18.75
CA ASN A 375 28.99 -10.39 -18.79
C ASN A 375 30.50 -10.23 -18.54
N GLY A 376 31.19 -9.48 -19.41
CA GLY A 376 32.63 -9.24 -19.31
C GLY A 376 33.03 -8.34 -18.13
N SER A 377 32.11 -7.49 -17.64
CA SER A 377 32.34 -6.58 -16.52
C SER A 377 31.72 -7.05 -15.20
N LEU A 378 31.39 -8.34 -15.08
CA LEU A 378 30.75 -8.88 -13.88
C LEU A 378 31.71 -8.84 -12.69
N SER A 379 31.31 -8.15 -11.61
CA SER A 379 31.98 -8.27 -10.32
C SER A 379 31.01 -8.83 -9.29
N PRO A 380 31.26 -10.05 -8.75
CA PRO A 380 30.40 -10.65 -7.72
C PRO A 380 30.25 -9.75 -6.49
N SER A 381 31.29 -8.97 -6.16
CA SER A 381 31.30 -8.04 -5.01
C SER A 381 30.37 -6.84 -5.18
N SER A 382 30.08 -6.42 -6.43
CA SER A 382 29.13 -5.34 -6.72
C SER A 382 27.74 -5.85 -7.08
N THR A 383 27.59 -7.15 -7.32
CA THR A 383 26.33 -7.73 -7.77
C THR A 383 25.34 -7.88 -6.62
N ARG A 384 24.09 -7.48 -6.86
CA ARG A 384 23.00 -7.51 -5.88
C ARG A 384 21.74 -8.11 -6.47
N VAL A 385 21.09 -8.95 -5.67
CA VAL A 385 19.73 -9.41 -5.91
C VAL A 385 18.77 -8.34 -5.41
N ARG A 386 17.91 -7.86 -6.29
CA ARG A 386 16.88 -6.87 -6.01
C ARG A 386 15.55 -7.57 -5.73
N GLY A 387 14.91 -7.18 -4.64
CA GLY A 387 13.62 -7.71 -4.25
C GLY A 387 12.43 -6.96 -4.83
N ILE A 388 11.25 -7.57 -4.76
CA ILE A 388 9.97 -6.96 -5.17
C ILE A 388 9.41 -5.96 -4.15
N VAL A 389 9.94 -5.95 -2.92
CA VAL A 389 9.64 -4.92 -1.91
C VAL A 389 10.73 -3.85 -1.98
N ARG A 390 10.32 -2.58 -2.06
CA ARG A 390 11.25 -1.45 -2.15
C ARG A 390 12.27 -1.49 -0.99
N GLY A 391 13.53 -1.29 -1.33
CA GLY A 391 14.64 -1.24 -0.37
C GLY A 391 15.20 -2.63 0.01
N VAL A 392 14.48 -3.72 -0.27
CA VAL A 392 14.98 -5.07 0.01
C VAL A 392 15.94 -5.50 -1.11
N SER A 393 17.18 -5.79 -0.71
CA SER A 393 18.22 -6.34 -1.57
C SER A 393 19.13 -7.28 -0.78
N ALA A 394 19.79 -8.20 -1.46
CA ALA A 394 20.82 -9.06 -0.88
C ALA A 394 22.09 -9.00 -1.75
N PRO A 395 23.28 -8.86 -1.14
CA PRO A 395 24.52 -9.01 -1.88
C PRO A 395 24.71 -10.48 -2.30
N LEU A 396 25.45 -10.71 -3.38
CA LEU A 396 25.86 -12.07 -3.74
C LEU A 396 27.02 -12.60 -2.89
N THR A 397 27.70 -11.75 -2.11
CA THR A 397 28.83 -12.17 -1.26
C THR A 397 28.41 -13.04 -0.08
N THR A 398 27.15 -12.99 0.36
CA THR A 398 26.61 -13.83 1.45
C THR A 398 26.25 -15.25 1.00
N VAL A 399 26.75 -15.69 -0.14
CA VAL A 399 26.33 -16.92 -0.81
C VAL A 399 27.53 -17.84 -1.04
N THR A 400 27.32 -19.15 -0.86
CA THR A 400 28.36 -20.17 -1.10
C THR A 400 28.72 -20.21 -2.58
N ARG A 401 29.80 -19.52 -2.94
CA ARG A 401 30.38 -19.56 -4.29
C ARG A 401 30.92 -20.95 -4.55
N THR A 402 30.43 -21.61 -5.60
CA THR A 402 31.06 -22.80 -6.17
C THR A 402 31.50 -22.46 -7.58
N ASP A 403 32.81 -22.41 -7.83
CA ASP A 403 33.33 -22.23 -9.19
C ASP A 403 33.14 -23.52 -10.00
N ARG A 404 32.56 -23.40 -11.19
CA ARG A 404 32.35 -24.53 -12.12
C ARG A 404 33.18 -24.31 -13.39
N PRO A 405 34.03 -25.27 -13.80
CA PRO A 405 34.82 -25.12 -15.01
C PRO A 405 33.93 -25.24 -16.27
N ILE A 406 34.09 -24.31 -17.22
CA ILE A 406 33.51 -24.40 -18.56
C ILE A 406 34.65 -24.76 -19.53
N ARG A 407 34.50 -25.89 -20.24
CA ARG A 407 35.52 -26.38 -21.19
C ARG A 407 35.13 -26.02 -22.63
N ARG A 408 36.12 -25.70 -23.47
CA ARG A 408 35.92 -25.62 -24.92
C ARG A 408 35.70 -27.03 -25.48
N PRO A 409 34.65 -27.30 -26.27
CA PRO A 409 34.57 -28.53 -27.04
C PRO A 409 35.65 -28.51 -28.13
N ASN A 410 36.39 -29.61 -28.28
CA ASN A 410 37.34 -29.79 -29.39
C ASN A 410 36.58 -30.46 -30.54
N LEU A 411 35.98 -29.65 -31.42
CA LEU A 411 35.25 -30.11 -32.60
C LEU A 411 36.03 -29.71 -33.85
N SER A 412 36.46 -30.69 -34.63
CA SER A 412 37.02 -30.52 -35.96
C SER A 412 35.99 -30.98 -37.00
N VAL A 413 35.64 -30.10 -37.94
CA VAL A 413 34.80 -30.42 -39.09
C VAL A 413 35.72 -30.97 -40.18
N LEU A 414 35.53 -32.24 -40.55
CA LEU A 414 36.08 -32.78 -41.79
C LEU A 414 35.13 -32.38 -42.91
N LEU A 415 35.61 -31.55 -43.84
CA LEU A 415 34.94 -31.31 -45.11
C LEU A 415 35.13 -32.57 -45.96
N CYS A 416 34.04 -33.27 -46.27
CA CYS A 416 34.02 -34.36 -47.24
C CYS A 416 34.00 -33.81 -48.67
#